data_AF-A0A924H5N5-F1
#
_entry.id   AF-A0A924H5N5-F1
#
_cell.length_a   1.000
_cell.length_b   1.000
_cell.length_c   1.000
_cell.angle_alpha   90.00
_cell.angle_beta   90.00
_cell.angle_gamma   90.00
#
_symmetry.space_group_name_H-M   'P 1'
#
loop_
_entity.id
_entity.type
_entity.pdbx_description
1 polymer ?
#
loop_
_entity_poly.entity_id
_entity_poly.type
_entity_poly.pdbx_seq_one_letter_code
_entity_poly.pdbx_strand_id
1 'polypeptide(L)' 'MTTNKNPKKQSNKWLALINIPIQMGAIVFAFAYGGKWVDEKYHNTHHLYVKILTLAGVALAFYNINRQLKDINKSSEE' A
#
# COMPACT_ATOMS: atom_id res chain seq x y z
N MET A 1 29.84 20.25 27.93
CA MET A 1 29.13 20.54 26.66
C MET A 1 29.24 19.32 25.77
N THR A 2 28.30 18.37 25.85
CA THR A 2 28.31 17.16 25.02
C THR A 2 27.45 17.43 23.78
N THR A 3 28.10 17.59 22.63
CA THR A 3 27.42 17.64 21.34
C THR A 3 26.96 16.21 20.99
N ASN A 4 25.69 15.92 21.21
CA ASN A 4 25.09 14.66 20.76
C ASN A 4 24.59 14.87 19.33
N LYS A 5 25.48 14.69 18.35
CA LYS A 5 25.08 14.50 16.95
C LYS A 5 24.47 13.11 16.87
N ASN A 6 23.15 13.06 16.92
CA ASN A 6 22.36 11.83 16.90
C ASN A 6 22.14 11.42 15.42
N PRO A 7 22.74 10.34 14.89
CA PRO A 7 22.46 9.86 13.53
C PRO A 7 21.14 9.07 13.46
N LYS A 8 20.10 9.46 14.21
CA LYS A 8 18.86 8.69 14.39
C LYS A 8 17.74 8.99 13.40
N LYS A 9 17.93 9.88 12.41
CA LYS A 9 16.84 10.29 11.49
C LYS A 9 16.71 9.42 10.23
N GLN A 10 17.72 8.60 9.89
CA GLN A 10 17.77 7.87 8.61
C GLN A 10 17.24 6.42 8.69
N SER A 11 17.40 5.74 9.83
CA SER A 11 16.85 4.38 10.06
C SER A 11 15.33 4.32 9.94
N ASN A 12 14.65 5.40 10.36
CA ASN A 12 13.19 5.47 10.37
C ASN A 12 12.59 5.55 8.96
N LYS A 13 13.32 6.15 7.99
CA LYS A 13 12.85 6.23 6.59
C LYS A 13 12.84 4.86 5.93
N TRP A 14 13.83 4.02 6.21
CA TRP A 14 13.88 2.66 5.66
C TRP A 14 12.79 1.76 6.25
N LEU A 15 12.53 1.84 7.56
CA LEU A 15 11.39 1.17 8.18
C LEU A 15 10.04 1.67 7.63
N ALA A 16 9.89 2.96 7.38
CA ALA A 16 8.68 3.52 6.78
C ALA A 16 8.47 3.01 5.34
N LEU A 17 9.54 2.90 4.55
CA LEU A 17 9.50 2.37 3.18
C LEU A 17 9.04 0.90 3.12
N ILE A 18 9.33 0.10 4.14
CA ILE A 18 8.92 -1.31 4.19
C ILE A 18 7.46 -1.45 4.67
N ASN A 19 6.98 -0.53 5.51
CA ASN A 19 5.60 -0.55 6.00
C ASN A 19 4.57 -0.08 4.96
N ILE A 20 4.95 0.78 4.02
CA ILE A 20 4.06 1.28 2.95
C ILE A 20 3.50 0.12 2.09
N PRO A 21 4.32 -0.81 1.54
CA PRO A 21 3.83 -1.98 0.82
C PRO A 21 2.93 -2.89 1.66
N ILE A 22 3.23 -3.04 2.96
CA ILE A 22 2.44 -3.88 3.86
C ILE A 22 1.03 -3.31 4.02
N GLN A 23 0.92 -2.00 4.26
CA GLN A 23 -0.37 -1.32 4.36
C GLN A 23 -1.13 -1.33 3.02
N MET A 24 -0.41 -1.21 1.91
CA MET A 24 -0.98 -1.35 0.58
C MET A 24 -1.52 -2.76 0.33
N GLY A 25 -0.80 -3.79 0.81
CA GLY A 25 -1.20 -5.19 0.73
C GLY A 25 -2.54 -5.45 1.40
N ALA A 26 -2.83 -4.76 2.51
CA ALA A 26 -4.14 -4.84 3.16
C ALA A 26 -5.28 -4.31 2.27
N ILE A 27 -5.05 -3.24 1.50
CA ILE A 27 -6.03 -2.71 0.54
C ILE A 27 -6.29 -3.75 -0.55
N VAL A 28 -5.24 -4.26 -1.19
CA VAL A 28 -5.37 -5.28 -2.24
C VAL A 28 -6.08 -6.53 -1.72
N PHE A 29 -5.74 -6.99 -0.51
CA PHE A 29 -6.39 -8.12 0.15
C PHE A 29 -7.88 -7.85 0.42
N ALA A 30 -8.24 -6.65 0.88
CA ALA A 30 -9.64 -6.28 1.10
C ALA A 30 -10.46 -6.31 -0.20
N PHE A 31 -9.90 -5.80 -1.30
CA PHE A 31 -10.54 -5.87 -2.62
C PHE A 31 -10.66 -7.31 -3.14
N ALA A 32 -9.62 -8.13 -3.00
CA ALA A 32 -9.66 -9.53 -3.40
C ALA A 32 -10.68 -10.34 -2.59
N TYR A 33 -10.73 -10.13 -1.26
CA TYR A 33 -11.69 -10.76 -0.37
C TYR A 33 -13.12 -10.31 -0.68
N GLY A 34 -13.33 -9.00 -0.89
CA GLY A 34 -14.62 -8.46 -1.32
C GLY A 34 -15.05 -9.05 -2.65
N GLY A 35 -14.15 -9.16 -3.62
CA GLY A 35 -14.43 -9.80 -4.91
C GLY A 35 -14.84 -11.26 -4.76
N LYS A 36 -14.19 -12.00 -3.83
CA LYS A 36 -14.53 -13.41 -3.54
C LYS A 36 -15.92 -13.53 -2.94
N TRP A 37 -16.23 -12.65 -1.99
CA TRP A 37 -17.56 -12.59 -1.38
C TRP A 37 -18.65 -12.28 -2.41
N VAL A 38 -18.38 -11.38 -3.36
CA VAL A 38 -19.29 -11.08 -4.48
C VAL A 38 -19.44 -12.31 -5.39
N ASP A 39 -18.34 -12.95 -5.81
CA ASP A 39 -18.43 -14.16 -6.65
C ASP A 39 -19.22 -15.29 -5.97
N GLU A 40 -19.05 -15.49 -4.66
CA GLU A 40 -19.83 -16.47 -3.88
C GLU A 40 -21.32 -16.11 -3.82
N LYS A 41 -21.64 -14.83 -3.58
CA LYS A 41 -23.03 -14.34 -3.49
C LYS A 41 -23.80 -14.50 -4.80
N TYR A 42 -23.14 -14.31 -5.94
CA TYR A 42 -23.76 -14.36 -7.27
C TYR A 42 -23.54 -15.71 -8.00
N HIS A 43 -23.03 -16.75 -7.31
CA HIS A 43 -22.70 -18.07 -7.87
C HIS A 43 -21.89 -17.99 -9.17
N ASN A 44 -20.93 -17.07 -9.20
CA ASN A 44 -20.22 -16.74 -10.41
C ASN A 44 -19.05 -17.71 -10.62
N THR A 45 -19.26 -18.74 -11.44
CA THR A 45 -18.31 -19.86 -11.61
C THR A 45 -16.95 -19.46 -12.19
N HIS A 46 -16.87 -18.29 -12.83
CA HIS A 46 -15.66 -17.82 -13.53
C HIS A 46 -14.76 -16.90 -12.67
N HIS A 47 -15.16 -16.64 -11.41
CA HIS A 47 -14.46 -15.73 -10.50
C HIS A 47 -14.15 -14.36 -11.12
N LEU A 48 -15.10 -13.83 -11.90
CA LEU A 48 -14.91 -12.58 -12.64
C LEU A 48 -14.82 -11.38 -11.70
N TYR A 49 -15.60 -11.36 -10.61
CA TYR A 49 -15.60 -10.24 -9.68
C TYR A 49 -14.31 -10.18 -8.88
N VAL A 50 -13.77 -11.32 -8.42
CA VAL A 50 -12.42 -11.40 -7.83
C VAL A 50 -11.39 -10.77 -8.75
N LYS A 51 -11.36 -11.16 -10.03
CA LYS A 51 -10.34 -10.68 -10.97
C LYS A 51 -10.44 -9.17 -11.18
N ILE A 52 -11.65 -8.66 -11.42
CA ILE A 52 -11.88 -7.23 -11.68
C ILE A 52 -11.62 -6.40 -10.42
N LEU A 53 -12.17 -6.79 -9.25
CA LEU A 53 -11.94 -6.07 -8.00
C LEU A 53 -10.47 -6.11 -7.59
N THR A 54 -9.78 -7.24 -7.75
CA THR A 54 -8.36 -7.35 -7.41
C THR A 54 -7.52 -6.44 -8.31
N LEU A 55 -7.79 -6.41 -9.63
CA LEU A 55 -7.11 -5.47 -10.54
C LEU A 55 -7.38 -4.01 -10.16
N ALA A 56 -8.62 -3.68 -9.82
CA ALA A 56 -8.99 -2.34 -9.35
C ALA A 56 -8.27 -1.98 -8.04
N GLY A 57 -8.22 -2.92 -7.10
CA GLY A 57 -7.49 -2.80 -5.85
C GLY A 57 -6.00 -2.54 -6.09
N VAL A 58 -5.36 -3.32 -6.97
CA VAL A 58 -3.96 -3.13 -7.38
C VAL A 58 -3.75 -1.75 -8.02
N ALA A 59 -4.61 -1.32 -8.93
CA ALA A 59 -4.50 0.00 -9.55
C ALA A 59 -4.58 1.15 -8.54
N LEU A 60 -5.56 1.09 -7.62
CA LEU A 60 -5.72 2.08 -6.55
C LEU A 60 -4.52 2.10 -5.60
N ALA A 61 -4.01 0.92 -5.29
CA ALA A 61 -2.88 0.71 -4.41
C ALA A 61 -1.58 1.29 -5.01
N PHE A 62 -1.33 1.07 -6.30
CA PHE A 62 -0.23 1.72 -7.03
C PHE A 62 -0.37 3.26 -7.09
N TYR A 63 -1.59 3.77 -7.29
CA TYR A 63 -1.84 5.22 -7.24
C TYR A 63 -1.48 5.82 -5.87
N ASN A 64 -1.90 5.15 -4.79
CA ASN A 64 -1.57 5.57 -3.42
C ASN A 64 -0.07 5.50 -3.13
N ILE A 65 0.66 4.49 -3.63
CA ILE A 65 2.12 4.44 -3.51
C ILE A 65 2.77 5.60 -4.24
N ASN A 66 2.38 5.88 -5.48
CA ASN A 66 2.97 6.97 -6.25
C ASN A 66 2.79 8.32 -5.55
N ARG A 67 1.63 8.55 -4.93
CA ARG A 67 1.38 9.74 -4.11
C ARG A 67 2.27 9.78 -2.86
N GLN A 68 2.34 8.67 -2.09
CA GLN A 68 3.18 8.58 -0.90
C GLN A 68 4.67 8.78 -1.21
N LEU A 69 5.17 8.23 -2.32
CA LEU A 69 6.55 8.41 -2.75
C LEU A 69 6.88 9.87 -3.07
N LYS A 70 5.96 10.60 -3.72
CA LYS A 70 6.13 12.04 -3.99
C LYS A 70 6.23 12.86 -2.71
N ASP A 71 5.41 12.56 -1.70
CA ASP A 71 5.44 13.25 -0.40
C ASP A 71 6.76 12.96 0.38
N ILE A 72 7.27 11.74 0.28
CA ILE A 72 8.56 11.34 0.89
C ILE A 72 9.75 12.06 0.22
N ASN A 73 9.73 12.19 -1.10
CA ASN A 73 10.77 12.94 -1.82
C ASN A 73 10.72 14.43 -1.47
N LYS A 74 9.53 15.04 -1.43
CA LYS A 74 9.37 16.48 -1.13
C LYS A 74 9.82 16.86 0.29
N SER A 75 9.56 16.01 1.28
CA SER A 75 9.98 16.20 2.68
C SER A 75 11.48 15.95 2.94
N SER A 76 12.25 15.63 1.89
CA SER A 76 13.69 15.44 1.95
C SER A 76 14.48 16.64 1.39
N GLU A 77 13.80 17.62 0.79
CA GLU A 77 14.40 18.83 0.18
C GLU A 77 14.20 20.11 1.02
N GLU A 78 13.51 20.05 2.17
CA GLU A 78 13.51 21.05 3.24
C GLU A 78 14.38 20.60 4.43
#